data_AF-A0A9P1YGN3-F1
#
_entry.id   AF-A0A9P1YGN3-F1
#
_cell.length_a   1.000
_cell.length_b   1.000
_cell.length_c   1.000
_cell.angle_alpha   90.00
_cell.angle_beta   90.00
_cell.angle_gamma   90.00
#
_symmetry.space_group_name_H-M   'P 1'
#
loop_
_entity.id
_entity.type
_entity.pdbx_description
1 polymer ?
#
loop_
_entity_poly.entity_id
_entity_poly.type
_entity_poly.pdbx_seq_one_letter_code
_entity_poly.pdbx_strand_id
1 'polypeptide(L)' 'MEKFLFNATLFASALLLMVGIFKSSIPITAISLVLAVVSQHFFRKKYPKQTRSYREIVAAKQKKG' A
#
# COMPACT_ATOMS: atom_id res chain seq x y z
N MET A 1 0.29 -0.26 -12.18
CA MET A 1 1.26 -0.24 -11.09
C MET A 1 2.14 -1.47 -11.12
N GLU A 2 3.38 -1.29 -11.55
CA GLU A 2 4.48 -2.18 -11.20
C GLU A 2 4.80 -1.98 -9.71
N LYS A 3 5.36 -3.00 -9.05
CA LYS A 3 5.67 -2.93 -7.60
C LYS A 3 6.58 -1.74 -7.28
N PHE A 4 7.51 -1.42 -8.18
CA PHE A 4 8.43 -0.30 -8.04
C PHE A 4 7.69 1.06 -8.00
N LEU A 5 6.80 1.30 -8.96
CA LEU A 5 5.97 2.51 -9.01
C LEU A 5 5.14 2.70 -7.74
N PHE A 6 4.53 1.63 -7.23
CA PHE A 6 3.77 1.70 -5.97
C PHE A 6 4.67 2.11 -4.79
N ASN A 7 5.82 1.46 -4.62
CA ASN A 7 6.76 1.76 -3.55
C ASN A 7 7.29 3.20 -3.65
N ALA A 8 7.60 3.68 -4.86
CA ALA A 8 8.04 5.05 -5.09
C ALA A 8 6.95 6.07 -4.70
N THR A 9 5.69 5.79 -5.07
CA THR A 9 4.54 6.66 -4.73
C THR A 9 4.29 6.67 -3.21
N LEU A 10 4.43 5.51 -2.56
CA LEU A 10 4.26 5.37 -1.12
C LEU A 10 5.40 6.07 -0.35
N PHE A 11 6.62 5.99 -0.87
CA PHE A 11 7.76 6.71 -0.32
C PHE A 11 7.62 8.23 -0.49
N ALA A 12 7.20 8.70 -1.67
CA ALA A 12 6.98 10.12 -1.93
C ALA A 12 5.89 10.71 -1.03
N SER A 13 4.78 9.99 -0.83
CA SER A 13 3.71 10.43 0.08
C SER A 13 4.18 10.49 1.54
N ALA A 14 5.02 9.55 1.99
CA ALA A 14 5.62 9.59 3.33
C ALA A 14 6.56 10.79 3.53
N LEU A 15 7.40 11.11 2.54
CA LEU A 15 8.25 12.31 2.59
C LEU A 15 7.41 13.59 2.66
N LEU A 16 6.32 13.65 1.89
CA LEU A 16 5.40 14.78 1.89
C LEU A 16 4.67 14.94 3.23
N LEU A 17 4.30 13.82 3.87
CA LEU A 17 3.73 13.80 5.22
C LEU A 17 4.72 14.39 6.24
N MET A 18 5.97 13.94 6.17
CA MET A 18 7.04 14.38 7.06
C MET A 18 7.23 15.89 6.95
N VAL A 19 7.35 16.44 5.73
CA VAL A 19 7.46 17.88 5.49
C VAL A 19 6.23 18.65 6.00
N GLY A 20 5.02 18.11 5.78
CA GLY A 20 3.78 18.71 6.27
C GLY A 20 3.72 18.82 7.80
N ILE A 21 4.18 17.78 8.50
CA ILE A 21 4.25 17.75 9.97
C ILE A 21 5.26 18.78 10.48
N PHE A 22 6.48 18.80 9.95
CA PHE A 22 7.51 19.75 10.39
C PHE A 22 7.16 21.21 10.10
N LYS A 23 6.38 21.49 9.05
CA LYS A 23 5.87 22.84 8.76
C LYS A 23 4.54 23.18 9.43
N SER A 24 3.97 22.29 10.25
CA SER A 24 2.61 22.42 10.82
C SER A 24 1.54 22.81 9.79
N SER A 25 1.70 22.34 8.54
CA SER A 25 0.83 22.71 7.44
C SER A 25 -0.26 21.65 7.25
N ILE A 26 -1.41 21.90 7.87
CA ILE A 26 -2.64 21.08 7.76
C ILE A 26 -3.00 20.70 6.31
N PRO A 27 -2.94 21.61 5.31
CA PRO A 27 -3.28 21.22 3.94
C PRO A 27 -2.29 20.23 3.32
N ILE A 28 -1.00 20.35 3.63
CA ILE A 28 0.04 19.46 3.09
C ILE A 28 -0.10 18.05 3.68
N THR A 29 -0.36 17.94 4.98
CA THR A 29 -0.63 16.64 5.63
C THR A 29 -1.91 15.99 5.10
N ALA A 30 -2.98 16.76 4.88
CA ALA A 30 -4.23 16.24 4.31
C ALA A 30 -4.02 15.67 2.90
N ILE A 31 -3.31 16.40 2.03
CA ILE A 31 -3.01 15.95 0.66
C ILE A 31 -2.15 14.67 0.67
N SER A 32 -1.13 14.62 1.52
CA SER A 32 -0.28 13.44 1.68
C SER A 32 -1.09 12.19 2.09
N LEU A 33 -1.99 12.34 3.07
CA LEU A 33 -2.86 11.27 3.54
C LEU A 33 -3.78 10.75 2.43
N VAL A 34 -4.41 11.65 1.68
CA VAL A 34 -5.28 11.28 0.55
C VAL A 34 -4.48 10.50 -0.50
N LEU A 35 -3.28 10.97 -0.87
CA LEU A 35 -2.39 10.28 -1.81
C LEU A 35 -2.01 8.87 -1.33
N ALA A 36 -1.69 8.72 -0.05
CA ALA A 36 -1.33 7.44 0.54
C ALA A 36 -2.51 6.45 0.50
N VAL A 37 -3.71 6.90 0.87
CA VAL A 37 -4.94 6.07 0.85
C VAL A 37 -5.31 5.66 -0.56
N VAL A 38 -5.26 6.58 -1.52
CA VAL A 38 -5.56 6.30 -2.93
C VAL A 38 -4.56 5.29 -3.50
N SER A 39 -3.26 5.49 -3.24
CA SER A 39 -2.21 4.56 -3.68
C SER A 39 -2.46 3.15 -3.11
N GLN A 40 -2.75 3.05 -1.81
CA GLN A 40 -3.06 1.77 -1.17
C GLN A 40 -4.34 1.13 -1.73
N HIS A 41 -5.37 1.92 -2.01
CA HIS A 41 -6.62 1.43 -2.58
C HIS A 41 -6.40 0.82 -3.97
N PHE A 42 -5.70 1.55 -4.85
CA PHE A 42 -5.36 1.05 -6.19
C PHE A 42 -4.49 -0.20 -6.13
N PHE A 43 -3.50 -0.25 -5.23
CA PHE A 43 -2.65 -1.41 -5.07
C PHE A 43 -3.41 -2.63 -4.56
N ARG A 44 -4.28 -2.47 -3.55
CA ARG A 44 -5.12 -3.56 -3.04
C ARG A 44 -6.15 -4.03 -4.05
N LYS A 45 -6.68 -3.14 -4.89
CA LYS A 45 -7.58 -3.49 -6.00
C LYS A 45 -6.85 -4.30 -7.08
N LYS A 46 -5.61 -3.93 -7.42
CA LYS A 46 -4.82 -4.62 -8.45
C LYS A 46 -4.19 -5.92 -7.94
N TYR A 47 -3.77 -5.96 -6.68
CA TYR A 47 -3.21 -7.11 -5.99
C TYR A 47 -4.08 -7.44 -4.78
N PRO A 48 -5.30 -7.96 -4.99
CA PRO A 48 -6.12 -8.40 -3.88
C PRO A 48 -5.30 -9.42 -3.11
N LYS A 49 -5.16 -9.21 -1.79
CA LYS A 49 -4.57 -10.23 -0.93
C LYS A 49 -5.40 -11.48 -1.15
N GLN A 50 -4.83 -12.49 -1.80
CA GLN A 50 -5.37 -13.84 -1.74
C GLN A 50 -5.21 -14.25 -0.28
N THR A 51 -6.19 -13.92 0.55
CA THR A 51 -6.38 -14.52 1.86
C THR A 51 -6.77 -15.97 1.59
N ARG A 52 -5.83 -16.76 1.07
CA ARG A 52 -5.95 -18.20 1.13
C ARG A 52 -5.94 -18.52 2.61
N SER A 53 -7.04 -19.07 3.09
CA SER A 53 -7.09 -19.62 4.44
C SER A 53 -5.87 -20.53 4.63
N TYR A 54 -5.29 -20.57 5.82
CA TYR A 54 -4.16 -21.46 6.11
C TYR A 54 -4.45 -22.90 5.66
N ARG A 55 -5.72 -23.33 5.74
CA ARG A 55 -6.23 -24.59 5.15
C ARG A 55 -5.96 -24.74 3.65
N GLU A 56 -6.19 -23.70 2.85
CA GLU A 56 -5.96 -23.72 1.40
C GLU A 56 -4.47 -23.75 1.05
N ILE A 57 -3.62 -23.13 1.88
CA ILE A 57 -2.16 -23.17 1.72
C ILE A 57 -1.63 -24.58 2.00
N VAL A 58 -2.14 -25.25 3.03
CA VAL A 58 -1.78 -26.64 3.38
C VAL A 58 -2.29 -27.62 2.32
N ALA A 59 -3.54 -27.48 1.87
CA ALA A 59 -4.11 -28.33 0.84
C ALA A 59 -3.37 -28.22 -0.51
N ALA A 60 -2.90 -27.02 -0.88
CA ALA A 60 -2.11 -26.81 -2.09
C ALA A 60 -0.69 -27.42 -2.00
N LYS A 61 -0.11 -27.52 -0.80
CA LYS A 61 1.16 -28.22 -0.57
C LYS A 61 1.01 -29.73 -0.64
N GLN A 62 -0.08 -30.29 -0.11
CA GLN A 62 -0.33 -31.74 -0.15
C GLN A 62 -0.63 -32.27 -1.56
N LYS A 63 -1.27 -31.48 -2.44
CA LYS A 63 -1.53 -31.89 -3.84
C LYS A 63 -0.31 -31.89 -4.76
N LYS A 64 0.83 -31.35 -4.31
CA LYS A 64 2.09 -31.30 -5.08
C LYS A 64 3.15 -32.28 -4.56
N GLY A 65 2.80 -33.12 -3.58
CA GLY A 65 3.64 -34.21 -3.06
C GLY A 65 3.19 -35.55 -3.61
#